data_AF-A0A522JJE5-F1
#
_entry.id   AF-A0A522JJE5-F1
#
_cell.length_a   1.000
_cell.length_b   1.000
_cell.length_c   1.000
_cell.angle_alpha   90.00
_cell.angle_beta   90.00
_cell.angle_gamma   90.00
#
_symmetry.space_group_name_H-M   'P 1'
#
loop_
_entity.id
_entity.type
_entity.pdbx_description
1 polymer ?
#
loop_
_entity_poly.entity_id
_entity_poly.type
_entity_poly.pdbx_seq_one_letter_code
_entity_poly.pdbx_strand_id
1 'polypeptide(L)' 'MSLGLFLALTFVACVGFDLLFPAQAMAKVWIPLLPGFIWLSWGSFLLGVLESVAYGWYVALIFGPLYNYFSSAMAG' A
#
# COMPACT_ATOMS: atom_id res chain seq x y z
N MET A 1 0.56 5.14 -12.16
CA MET A 1 -0.15 3.92 -11.68
C MET A 1 0.79 2.77 -11.29
N SER A 2 2.09 2.81 -11.64
CA SER A 2 3.04 1.74 -11.33
C SER A 2 3.23 1.49 -9.83
N LEU A 3 3.33 2.53 -9.00
CA LEU A 3 3.50 2.39 -7.55
C LEU A 3 2.28 1.74 -6.87
N GLY A 4 1.07 2.16 -7.25
CA GLY A 4 -0.16 1.55 -6.73
C GLY A 4 -0.29 0.08 -7.10
N LEU A 5 0.02 -0.28 -8.36
CA LEU A 5 0.06 -1.68 -8.80
C LEU A 5 1.13 -2.49 -8.07
N PHE A 6 2.32 -1.93 -7.88
CA PHE A 6 3.38 -2.56 -7.12
C PHE A 6 2.96 -2.86 -5.68
N LEU A 7 2.34 -1.88 -4.99
CA LEU A 7 1.83 -2.07 -3.62
C LEU A 7 0.70 -3.11 -3.58
N ALA A 8 -0.24 -3.07 -4.53
CA ALA A 8 -1.32 -4.06 -4.61
C ALA A 8 -0.78 -5.49 -4.80
N LEU A 9 0.16 -5.69 -5.73
CA LEU A 9 0.79 -7.00 -5.96
C LEU A 9 1.58 -7.47 -4.73
N THR A 10 2.29 -6.55 -4.06
CA THR A 10 3.03 -6.85 -2.83
C THR A 10 2.08 -7.28 -1.72
N PHE A 11 0.97 -6.57 -1.52
CA PHE A 11 -0.08 -6.95 -0.57
C PHE A 11 -0.61 -8.36 -0.84
N VAL A 12 -0.95 -8.68 -2.09
CA VAL A 12 -1.44 -10.03 -2.47
C VAL A 12 -0.39 -11.10 -2.19
N ALA A 13 0.87 -10.86 -2.54
CA ALA A 13 1.97 -11.77 -2.26
C ALA A 13 2.18 -11.97 -0.75
N CYS A 14 2.08 -10.91 0.05
CA CYS A 14 2.17 -10.98 1.51
C CYS A 14 1.03 -11.79 2.12
N VAL A 15 -0.21 -11.59 1.66
CA VAL A 15 -1.35 -12.40 2.11
C VAL A 15 -1.11 -13.88 1.79
N GLY A 16 -0.64 -14.20 0.59
CA GLY A 16 -0.27 -15.57 0.21
C GLY A 16 0.85 -16.15 1.09
N PHE A 17 1.87 -15.35 1.40
CA PHE A 17 2.96 -15.74 2.31
C PHE A 17 2.47 -16.04 3.72
N ASP A 18 1.60 -15.20 4.27
CA ASP A 18 1.04 -15.38 5.61
C ASP A 18 0.21 -16.68 5.74
N LEU A 19 -0.42 -17.12 4.64
CA LEU A 19 -1.14 -18.40 4.59
C LEU A 19 -0.19 -19.60 4.55
N LEU A 20 0.95 -19.48 3.87
CA LEU A 20 1.96 -20.53 3.79
C LEU A 20 2.80 -20.62 5.08
N PHE A 21 3.05 -19.48 5.73
CA PHE A 21 3.93 -19.37 6.89
C PHE A 21 3.25 -18.61 8.04
N PRO A 22 2.22 -19.18 8.69
CA PRO A 22 1.41 -18.48 9.70
C PRO A 22 2.22 -18.03 10.93
N ALA A 23 3.31 -18.72 11.25
CA ALA A 23 4.21 -18.34 12.34
C ALA A 23 4.97 -17.03 12.07
N GLN A 24 5.07 -16.61 10.81
CA GLN A 24 5.76 -15.39 10.35
C GLN A 24 4.77 -14.39 9.74
N ALA A 25 3.48 -14.52 10.07
CA ALA A 25 2.42 -13.72 9.44
C ALA A 25 2.60 -12.22 9.69
N MET A 26 2.59 -11.44 8.62
CA MET A 26 2.64 -9.98 8.60
C MET A 26 1.27 -9.34 8.78
N ALA A 27 0.20 -10.13 8.83
CA ALA A 27 -1.16 -9.79 9.22
C ALA A 27 -1.27 -8.65 10.25
N LYS A 28 -0.50 -8.78 11.33
CA LYS A 28 -0.51 -7.90 12.49
C LYS A 28 0.03 -6.51 12.19
N VAL A 29 0.88 -6.38 11.16
CA VAL A 29 1.41 -5.10 10.67
C VAL A 29 0.41 -4.43 9.74
N TRP A 30 -0.29 -5.21 8.93
CA TRP A 30 -1.26 -4.69 7.96
C TRP A 30 -2.54 -4.15 8.62
N ILE A 31 -3.06 -4.81 9.65
CA ILE A 31 -4.28 -4.37 10.36
C ILE A 31 -4.24 -2.89 10.81
N PRO A 32 -3.18 -2.39 11.48
CA PRO A 32 -3.11 -0.97 11.85
C PRO A 32 -2.81 -0.04 10.67
N LEU A 33 -2.26 -0.56 9.58
CA LEU A 33 -1.91 0.23 8.40
C LEU A 33 -3.08 0.39 7.43
N LEU A 34 -4.02 -0.56 7.38
CA LEU A 34 -5.14 -0.60 6.44
C LEU A 34 -6.48 -0.45 7.17
N PRO A 35 -7.06 0.76 7.20
CA PRO A 35 -8.28 1.02 7.95
C PRO A 35 -9.47 0.21 7.41
N GLY A 36 -9.86 -0.84 8.14
CA GLY A 36 -10.96 -1.73 7.77
C GLY A 36 -10.47 -3.11 7.29
N PHE A 37 -9.16 -3.30 7.14
CA PHE A 37 -8.57 -4.61 6.99
C PHE A 37 -8.53 -5.34 8.34
N ILE A 38 -9.44 -6.30 8.53
CA ILE A 38 -9.59 -7.06 9.78
C ILE A 38 -9.10 -8.51 9.68
N TRP A 39 -8.34 -8.84 8.63
CA TRP A 39 -7.88 -10.19 8.25
C TRP A 39 -8.70 -10.89 7.15
N LEU A 40 -8.55 -12.21 6.99
CA LEU A 40 -8.91 -12.96 5.78
C LEU A 40 -10.44 -13.16 5.62
N SER A 41 -11.10 -12.13 5.06
CA SER A 41 -12.43 -12.23 4.45
C SER A 41 -12.36 -11.70 3.03
N TRP A 42 -13.25 -12.15 2.13
CA TRP A 42 -13.27 -11.65 0.75
C TRP A 42 -13.45 -10.12 0.68
N GLY A 43 -14.31 -9.57 1.54
CA GLY A 43 -14.52 -8.11 1.62
C GLY A 43 -13.27 -7.38 2.10
N SER A 44 -12.67 -7.83 3.20
CA SER A 44 -11.46 -7.21 3.76
C SER A 44 -10.26 -7.35 2.83
N PHE A 45 -10.10 -8.47 2.13
CA PHE A 45 -9.02 -8.66 1.16
C PHE A 45 -9.11 -7.68 -0.01
N LEU A 46 -10.30 -7.55 -0.63
CA LEU A 46 -10.51 -6.59 -1.72
C LEU A 46 -10.33 -5.15 -1.25
N LEU A 47 -10.80 -4.83 -0.03
CA LEU A 47 -10.55 -3.54 0.60
C LEU A 47 -9.05 -3.29 0.78
N GLY A 48 -8.30 -4.30 1.24
CA GLY A 48 -6.85 -4.19 1.40
C GLY A 48 -6.09 -3.92 0.10
N VAL A 49 -6.53 -4.52 -1.02
CA VAL A 49 -6.00 -4.22 -2.36
C VAL A 49 -6.30 -2.77 -2.75
N LEU A 50 -7.54 -2.31 -2.55
CA LEU A 50 -7.95 -0.95 -2.90
C LEU A 50 -7.18 0.10 -2.09
N GLU A 51 -7.03 -0.11 -0.79
CA GLU A 51 -6.27 0.77 0.09
C GLU A 51 -4.77 0.79 -0.26
N SER A 52 -4.20 -0.35 -0.64
CA SER A 52 -2.81 -0.41 -1.14
C SER A 52 -2.61 0.43 -2.41
N VAL A 53 -3.59 0.43 -3.33
CA VAL A 53 -3.57 1.31 -4.51
C VAL A 53 -3.74 2.78 -4.09
N ALA A 54 -4.62 3.06 -3.14
CA ALA A 54 -4.86 4.41 -2.61
C ALA A 54 -3.59 5.01 -1.99
N TYR A 55 -2.77 4.21 -1.30
CA TYR A 55 -1.45 4.64 -0.83
C TYR A 55 -0.52 5.08 -1.97
N GLY A 56 -0.56 4.40 -3.12
CA GLY A 56 0.18 4.83 -4.31
C GLY A 56 -0.27 6.19 -4.83
N TRP A 57 -1.57 6.49 -4.77
CA TRP A 57 -2.11 7.82 -5.11
C TRP A 57 -1.72 8.88 -4.09
N TYR A 58 -1.82 8.56 -2.80
CA TYR A 58 -1.36 9.44 -1.73
C TYR A 58 0.09 9.87 -1.95
N VAL A 59 1.00 8.93 -2.23
CA VAL A 59 2.40 9.25 -2.53
C VAL A 59 2.51 10.14 -3.77
N ALA A 60 1.80 9.84 -4.85
CA ALA A 60 1.86 10.64 -6.07
C ALA A 60 1.37 12.09 -5.87
N LEU A 61 0.26 12.27 -5.14
CA LEU A 61 -0.37 13.56 -4.89
C LEU A 61 0.47 14.45 -3.96
N ILE A 62 1.26 13.87 -3.06
CA ILE A 62 2.11 14.62 -2.12
C ILE A 62 3.51 14.82 -2.70
N PHE A 63 4.12 13.75 -3.22
CA PHE A 63 5.49 13.78 -3.72
C PHE A 63 5.60 14.59 -5.02
N GLY A 64 4.62 14.53 -5.91
CA GLY A 64 4.63 15.27 -7.17
C GLY A 64 4.79 16.79 -6.98
N PRO A 65 3.91 17.44 -6.20
CA PRO A 65 4.03 18.86 -5.89
C PRO A 65 5.33 19.22 -5.16
N LEU A 66 5.75 18.41 -4.18
CA LEU A 66 7.00 18.65 -3.46
C LEU A 66 8.21 18.59 -4.39
N TYR A 67 8.28 17.58 -5.25
CA TYR A 67 9.34 17.45 -6.25
C TYR A 67 9.40 18.68 -7.15
N ASN A 68 8.25 19.14 -7.67
CA ASN A 68 8.20 20.32 -8.52
C ASN A 68 8.64 21.59 -7.78
N TYR A 69 8.23 21.76 -6.53
CA TYR A 69 8.61 22.91 -5.70
C TYR A 69 10.12 22.97 -5.43
N PHE A 70 10.73 21.86 -5.01
CA PHE A 70 12.18 21.84 -4.76
C PHE A 70 12.99 21.88 -6.06
N SER A 71 12.50 21.28 -7.13
CA SER A 71 13.15 21.36 -8.44
C SER A 71 13.15 22.78 -9.00
N SER A 72 12.07 23.55 -8.79
CA SER A 72 12.02 24.95 -9.24
C SER A 72 12.86 25.87 -8.35
N ALA A 73 12.90 25.61 -7.03
CA ALA A 73 13.75 26.36 -6.10
C ALA A 73 15.25 26.18 -6.38
N MET A 74 15.67 25.05 -6.95
CA MET A 74 17.06 24.77 -7.31
C MET A 74 17.47 25.35 -8.68
N ALA A 75 16.50 25.77 -9.50
CA ALA A 75 16.72 26.34 -10.81
C ALA A 75 16.78 27.88 -10.82
N GLY A 76 16.59 28.52 -9.66
CA GLY A 76 16.60 29.98 -9.46
C GLY A 76 17.86 30.51 -8.80
#